data_AF-A0AAV6VMX1-F1
#
_entry.id   AF-A0AAV6VMX1-F1
#
_cell.length_a   1.000
_cell.length_b   1.000
_cell.length_c   1.000
_cell.angle_alpha   90.00
_cell.angle_beta   90.00
_cell.angle_gamma   90.00
#
_symmetry.space_group_name_H-M   'P 1'
#
loop_
_entity.id
_entity.type
_entity.pdbx_description
1 polymer ?
#
loop_
_entity_poly.entity_id
_entity_poly.type
_entity_poly.pdbx_seq_one_letter_code
_entity_poly.pdbx_strand_id
1 'polypeptide(L)'
;MEESNDKIQPVMGKPKSGRVWKCSKKKFSSMCQVKPLKTSWTKKLQIRQERKNILLHDHELKEEKRLEKERKKQRRRQNIERKRENERKSEVVQVIRNSAKIKRMSKKQLRSVEKRDTNPKPT
;
A
#
# COMPACT_ATOMS: atom_id res chain seq x y z
N MET A 1 59.04 0.45 28.37
CA MET A 1 58.80 -0.67 27.43
C MET A 1 57.31 -0.95 27.49
N GLU A 2 56.56 -0.46 26.51
CA GLU A 2 55.14 -0.78 26.36
C GLU A 2 55.05 -2.15 25.67
N GLU A 3 54.58 -3.16 26.40
CA GLU A 3 54.30 -4.46 25.81
C GLU A 3 52.95 -4.38 25.08
N SER A 4 52.99 -4.32 23.75
CA SER A 4 51.84 -4.48 22.88
C SER A 4 51.26 -5.89 23.07
N ASN A 5 50.11 -5.96 23.75
CA ASN A 5 49.34 -7.19 23.93
C ASN A 5 48.60 -7.54 22.64
N ASP A 6 49.36 -7.93 21.61
CA ASP A 6 48.83 -8.39 20.33
C ASP A 6 48.25 -9.79 20.52
N LYS A 7 46.93 -9.83 20.73
CA LYS A 7 46.17 -11.09 20.76
C LYS A 7 46.39 -11.83 19.45
N ILE A 8 47.14 -12.94 19.50
CA ILE A 8 47.36 -13.86 18.38
C ILE A 8 45.99 -14.34 17.88
N GLN A 9 45.55 -13.79 16.74
CA GLN A 9 44.34 -14.21 16.06
C GLN A 9 44.62 -15.58 15.43
N PRO A 10 43.85 -16.65 15.75
CA PRO A 10 44.04 -17.93 15.08
C PRO A 10 43.77 -17.74 13.58
N VAL A 11 44.80 -17.97 12.75
CA VAL A 11 44.72 -17.83 11.30
C VAL A 11 43.78 -18.90 10.76
N MET A 12 42.55 -18.51 10.42
CA MET A 12 41.63 -19.39 9.72
C MET A 12 42.03 -19.52 8.25
N GLY A 13 42.14 -20.74 7.76
CA GLY A 13 42.41 -21.01 6.35
C GLY A 13 41.29 -20.46 5.45
N LYS A 14 41.67 -19.83 4.33
CA LYS A 14 40.72 -19.39 3.31
C LYS A 14 40.24 -20.60 2.50
N PRO A 15 38.93 -20.77 2.25
CA PRO A 15 38.46 -21.84 1.38
C PRO A 15 38.95 -21.61 -0.06
N LYS A 16 39.22 -22.69 -0.80
CA LYS A 16 39.74 -22.64 -2.17
C LYS A 16 38.86 -21.82 -3.14
N SER A 17 37.55 -21.77 -2.88
CA SER A 17 36.57 -21.01 -3.65
C SER A 17 36.51 -19.51 -3.32
N GLY A 18 37.22 -19.04 -2.29
CA GLY A 18 37.18 -17.66 -1.80
C GLY A 18 35.87 -17.24 -1.11
N ARG A 19 34.81 -18.06 -1.20
CA ARG A 19 33.48 -17.74 -0.66
C ARG A 19 33.25 -18.41 0.70
N VAL A 20 33.20 -17.60 1.75
CA VAL A 20 32.94 -18.07 3.12
C VAL A 20 31.43 -18.13 3.35
N TRP A 21 30.86 -19.34 3.40
CA TRP A 21 29.41 -19.56 3.56
C TRP A 21 28.91 -19.35 5.00
N LYS A 22 29.78 -19.40 6.02
CA LYS A 22 29.42 -19.23 7.44
C LYS A 22 30.40 -18.28 8.14
N CYS A 23 29.88 -17.26 8.83
CA CYS A 23 30.71 -16.44 9.73
C CYS A 23 31.22 -17.28 10.90
N SER A 24 32.43 -16.99 11.38
CA SER A 24 32.97 -17.65 12.56
C SER A 24 32.05 -17.39 13.76
N LYS A 25 31.60 -18.47 14.42
CA LYS A 25 30.75 -18.37 15.60
C LYS A 25 31.60 -17.79 16.73
N LYS A 26 31.16 -16.66 17.30
CA LYS A 26 31.76 -16.14 18.52
C LYS A 26 31.42 -17.07 19.69
N LYS A 27 32.40 -17.38 20.54
CA LYS A 27 32.18 -18.17 21.77
C LYS A 27 31.26 -17.39 22.70
N PHE A 28 30.39 -18.06 23.46
CA PHE A 28 29.52 -17.41 24.45
C PHE A 28 30.32 -16.57 25.46
N SER A 29 31.55 -16.98 25.80
CA SER A 29 32.47 -16.23 26.66
C SER A 29 32.95 -14.88 26.10
N SER A 30 32.80 -14.64 24.79
CA SER A 30 33.07 -13.33 24.19
C SER A 30 31.90 -12.35 24.32
N MET A 31 30.75 -12.82 24.80
CA MET A 31 29.62 -11.97 25.16
C MET A 31 29.95 -11.32 26.51
N CYS A 32 30.17 -10.01 26.50
CA CYS A 32 30.40 -9.25 27.73
C CYS A 32 29.08 -9.25 28.54
N GLN A 33 28.98 -10.13 29.54
CA GLN A 33 27.83 -10.21 30.45
C GLN A 33 27.92 -9.09 31.48
N VAL A 34 27.78 -7.84 31.03
CA VAL A 34 27.60 -6.72 31.94
C VAL A 34 26.24 -6.84 32.63
N LYS A 35 26.18 -6.59 33.94
CA LYS A 35 24.91 -6.45 34.64
C LYS A 35 24.14 -5.31 33.94
N PRO A 36 22.93 -5.56 33.40
CA PRO A 36 22.17 -4.49 32.77
C PRO A 36 21.91 -3.41 33.81
N LEU A 37 22.13 -2.15 33.44
CA LEU A 37 21.88 -1.02 34.32
C LEU A 37 20.40 -1.04 34.69
N LYS A 38 20.08 -1.40 35.94
CA LYS A 38 18.70 -1.49 36.41
C LYS A 38 18.15 -0.08 36.48
N THR A 39 17.16 0.24 35.65
CA THR A 39 16.43 1.50 35.73
C THR A 39 15.45 1.49 36.90
N SER A 40 15.28 2.65 37.54
CA SER A 40 14.27 2.83 38.58
C SER A 40 12.86 2.63 38.04
N TRP A 41 11.92 2.30 38.92
CA TRP A 41 10.52 2.11 38.55
C TRP A 41 9.88 3.36 37.93
N THR A 42 10.20 4.54 38.48
CA THR A 42 9.74 5.84 37.97
C THR A 42 10.16 6.05 36.52
N LYS A 43 11.42 5.76 36.18
CA LYS A 43 11.93 5.86 34.81
C LYS A 43 11.24 4.88 33.85
N LYS A 44 10.91 3.67 34.31
CA LYS A 44 10.15 2.70 33.51
C LYS A 44 8.72 3.18 33.23
N LEU A 45 8.08 3.82 34.21
CA LEU A 45 6.73 4.37 34.05
C LEU A 45 6.72 5.52 33.04
N GLN A 46 7.69 6.42 33.15
CA GLN A 46 7.86 7.53 32.21
C GLN A 46 8.04 7.03 30.76
N ILE A 47 8.96 6.07 30.54
CA ILE A 47 9.17 5.47 29.21
C ILE A 47 7.89 4.82 28.67
N ARG A 48 7.11 4.16 29.55
CA ARG A 48 5.84 3.54 29.15
C ARG A 48 4.82 4.60 28.71
N GLN A 49 4.75 5.73 29.42
CA GLN A 49 3.85 6.83 29.10
C GLN A 49 4.27 7.52 27.79
N GLU A 50 5.55 7.83 27.63
CA GLU A 50 6.10 8.39 26.38
C GLU A 50 5.81 7.47 25.19
N ARG A 51 6.04 6.16 25.35
CA ARG A 51 5.72 5.17 24.32
C ARG A 51 4.23 5.14 23.98
N LYS A 52 3.35 5.23 24.99
CA LYS A 52 1.90 5.28 24.77
C LYS A 52 1.52 6.52 23.96
N ASN A 53 2.07 7.68 24.30
CA ASN A 53 1.80 8.93 23.60
C ASN A 53 2.27 8.88 22.13
N ILE A 54 3.47 8.35 21.88
CA ILE A 54 4.00 8.17 20.51
C ILE A 54 3.09 7.26 19.68
N LEU A 55 2.62 6.14 20.26
CA LEU A 55 1.75 5.20 19.56
C LEU A 55 0.38 5.79 19.26
N LEU A 56 -0.20 6.56 20.19
CA LEU A 56 -1.46 7.27 19.97
C LEU A 56 -1.32 8.27 18.83
N HIS A 57 -0.24 9.05 18.83
CA HIS A 57 0.01 10.03 17.77
C HIS A 57 0.22 9.38 16.39
N ASP A 58 1.00 8.29 16.32
CA ASP A 58 1.16 7.53 15.06
C ASP A 58 -0.17 6.95 14.56
N HIS A 59 -1.04 6.50 15.48
CA HIS A 59 -2.38 6.04 15.14
C HIS A 59 -3.23 7.18 14.57
N GLU A 60 -3.28 8.34 15.23
CA GLU A 60 -4.00 9.53 14.74
C GLU A 60 -3.58 9.91 13.32
N LEU A 61 -2.26 9.99 13.05
CA LEU A 61 -1.73 10.30 11.72
C LEU A 61 -2.13 9.27 10.65
N LYS A 62 -2.20 7.98 11.01
CA LYS A 62 -2.65 6.92 10.11
C LYS A 62 -4.13 7.03 9.79
N GLU A 63 -4.94 7.32 10.80
CA GLU A 63 -6.39 7.48 10.66
C GLU A 63 -6.74 8.68 9.77
N GLU A 64 -6.08 9.82 9.97
CA GLU A 64 -6.24 11.00 9.13
C GLU A 64 -5.91 10.71 7.66
N LYS A 65 -4.77 10.06 7.41
CA LYS A 65 -4.38 9.63 6.05
C LYS A 65 -5.38 8.65 5.44
N ARG A 66 -5.97 7.76 6.24
CA ARG A 66 -6.98 6.79 5.79
C ARG A 66 -8.27 7.52 5.40
N LEU A 67 -8.74 8.44 6.24
CA LEU A 67 -9.94 9.23 6.01
C LEU A 67 -9.80 10.11 4.77
N GLU A 68 -8.64 10.74 4.56
CA GLU A 68 -8.39 11.55 3.36
C GLU A 68 -8.48 10.71 2.08
N LYS A 69 -7.84 9.53 2.08
CA LYS A 69 -7.90 8.58 0.95
C LYS A 69 -9.33 8.11 0.68
N GLU A 70 -10.09 7.82 1.73
CA GLU A 70 -11.48 7.41 1.60
C GLU A 70 -12.37 8.51 1.03
N ARG A 71 -12.24 9.75 1.51
CA ARG A 71 -12.92 10.92 0.93
C ARG A 71 -12.57 11.12 -0.54
N LYS A 72 -11.30 10.97 -0.94
CA LYS A 72 -10.89 11.03 -2.36
C LYS A 72 -11.55 9.92 -3.18
N LYS A 73 -11.60 8.68 -2.66
CA LYS A 73 -12.27 7.55 -3.33
C LYS A 73 -13.77 7.79 -3.48
N GLN A 74 -14.45 8.29 -2.45
CA GLN A 74 -15.87 8.62 -2.49
C GLN A 74 -16.15 9.72 -3.52
N ARG A 75 -15.37 10.81 -3.51
CA ARG A 75 -15.47 11.88 -4.51
C ARG A 75 -15.29 11.37 -5.93
N ARG A 76 -14.29 10.51 -6.16
CA ARG A 76 -14.05 9.90 -7.47
C ARG A 76 -15.23 9.03 -7.91
N ARG A 77 -15.79 8.21 -7.01
CA ARG A 77 -16.97 7.39 -7.28
C ARG A 77 -18.18 8.25 -7.67
N GLN A 78 -18.46 9.30 -6.92
CA GLN A 78 -19.53 10.25 -7.23
C GLN A 78 -19.32 10.97 -8.57
N ASN A 79 -18.10 11.40 -8.86
CA ASN A 79 -17.78 12.05 -10.14
C ASN A 79 -17.94 11.09 -11.33
N ILE A 80 -17.53 9.82 -11.18
CA ILE A 80 -17.73 8.80 -12.22
C ILE A 80 -19.21 8.57 -12.44
N GLU A 81 -20.01 8.45 -11.38
CA GLU A 81 -21.44 8.21 -11.51
C GLU A 81 -22.14 9.40 -12.16
N ARG A 82 -21.82 10.63 -11.73
CA ARG A 82 -22.32 11.85 -12.37
C ARG A 82 -21.91 11.94 -13.84
N LYS A 83 -20.67 11.56 -14.17
CA LYS A 83 -20.20 11.53 -15.56
C LYS A 83 -21.00 10.53 -16.39
N ARG A 84 -21.23 9.31 -15.89
CA ARG A 84 -22.06 8.30 -16.57
C ARG A 84 -23.50 8.74 -16.75
N GLU A 85 -24.08 9.42 -15.75
CA GLU A 85 -25.43 9.96 -15.83
C GLU A 85 -25.50 11.10 -16.85
N ASN A 86 -24.53 12.01 -16.84
CA ASN A 86 -24.43 13.10 -17.80
C ASN A 86 -24.21 12.58 -19.22
N GLU A 87 -23.35 11.58 -19.42
CA GLU A 87 -23.14 10.91 -20.70
C GLU A 87 -24.47 10.36 -21.22
N ARG A 88 -25.21 9.59 -20.38
CA ARG A 88 -26.55 9.08 -20.72
C ARG A 88 -27.55 10.20 -21.04
N LYS A 89 -27.56 11.30 -20.30
CA LYS A 89 -28.46 12.45 -20.54
C LYS A 89 -28.09 13.24 -21.80
N SER A 90 -26.79 13.35 -22.10
CA SER A 90 -26.27 14.06 -23.27
C SER A 90 -26.33 13.23 -24.55
N GLU A 91 -26.60 11.94 -24.45
CA GLU A 91 -26.71 11.05 -25.61
C GLU A 91 -27.91 11.46 -26.47
N VAL A 92 -27.65 12.12 -27.60
CA VAL A 92 -28.67 12.50 -28.57
C VAL A 92 -29.10 11.26 -29.36
N VAL A 93 -30.20 10.64 -28.93
CA VAL A 93 -30.74 9.42 -29.55
C VAL A 93 -31.78 9.74 -30.63
N GLN A 94 -31.72 9.02 -31.76
CA GLN A 94 -32.80 9.02 -32.74
C GLN A 94 -33.71 7.81 -32.51
N VAL A 95 -34.95 8.04 -32.05
CA VAL A 95 -35.93 6.97 -31.87
C VAL A 95 -36.39 6.43 -33.23
N ILE A 96 -36.07 5.17 -33.53
CA ILE A 96 -36.50 4.50 -34.76
C ILE A 96 -37.81 3.76 -34.50
N ARG A 97 -38.94 4.37 -34.88
CA ARG A 97 -40.27 3.76 -34.72
C ARG A 97 -40.63 2.76 -35.83
N ASN A 98 -40.08 2.93 -37.04
CA ASN A 98 -40.40 2.10 -38.20
C ASN A 98 -39.27 1.10 -38.52
N SER A 99 -39.59 -0.19 -38.46
CA SER A 99 -38.65 -1.29 -38.71
C SER A 99 -38.18 -1.39 -40.17
N ALA A 100 -38.93 -0.85 -41.13
CA ALA A 100 -38.52 -0.79 -42.53
C ALA A 100 -37.27 0.10 -42.73
N LYS A 101 -37.05 1.10 -41.85
CA LYS A 101 -35.88 1.98 -41.92
C LYS A 101 -34.58 1.20 -41.72
N ILE A 102 -34.53 0.33 -40.71
CA ILE A 102 -33.35 -0.51 -40.42
C ILE A 102 -33.09 -1.50 -41.57
N LYS A 103 -34.15 -2.09 -42.12
CA LYS A 103 -34.05 -3.06 -43.23
C LYS A 103 -33.53 -2.45 -44.52
N ARG A 104 -33.67 -1.14 -44.72
CA ARG A 104 -33.16 -0.41 -45.91
C ARG A 104 -31.73 0.12 -45.73
N MET A 105 -31.16 0.08 -44.52
CA MET A 105 -29.82 0.61 -44.27
C MET A 105 -28.74 -0.32 -44.84
N SER A 106 -27.60 0.26 -45.23
CA SER A 106 -26.47 -0.52 -45.71
C SER A 106 -25.77 -1.28 -44.57
N LYS A 107 -25.08 -2.37 -44.90
CA LYS A 107 -24.34 -3.19 -43.93
C LYS A 107 -23.29 -2.40 -43.15
N LYS A 108 -22.73 -1.32 -43.72
CA LYS A 108 -21.78 -0.42 -43.04
C LYS A 108 -22.48 0.49 -42.03
N GLN A 109 -23.67 1.01 -42.36
CA GLN A 109 -24.45 1.86 -41.46
C GLN A 109 -24.98 1.07 -40.25
N LEU A 110 -25.41 -0.17 -40.45
CA LEU A 110 -25.88 -1.05 -39.37
C LEU A 110 -24.81 -1.32 -38.29
N ARG A 111 -23.51 -1.26 -38.64
CA ARG A 111 -22.42 -1.42 -37.66
C ARG A 111 -22.31 -0.25 -36.67
N SER A 112 -22.84 0.92 -37.03
CA SER A 112 -22.82 2.13 -36.20
C SER A 112 -24.09 2.27 -35.34
N VAL A 113 -25.10 1.41 -35.55
CA VAL A 113 -26.35 1.47 -34.80
C VAL A 113 -26.17 0.76 -33.46
N GLU A 114 -26.24 1.51 -32.36
CA GLU A 114 -26.28 0.96 -31.01
C GLU A 114 -27.72 0.96 -30.48
N LYS A 115 -28.11 -0.11 -29.78
CA LYS A 115 -29.41 -0.16 -29.10
C LYS A 115 -29.31 0.57 -27.76
N ARG A 116 -30.23 1.50 -27.51
CA ARG A 116 -30.40 2.19 -26.22
C ARG A 116 -31.82 2.02 -25.73
N ASP A 117 -31.98 1.71 -24.45
CA ASP A 117 -33.28 1.63 -23.81
C ASP A 117 -33.76 3.04 -23.46
N THR A 118 -34.72 3.54 -24.23
CA THR A 118 -35.41 4.81 -23.95
C THR A 118 -36.73 4.61 -23.20
N ASN A 119 -37.07 3.37 -22.84
CA ASN A 119 -38.30 3.08 -22.11
C ASN A 119 -38.13 3.46 -20.63
N PRO A 120 -39.07 4.23 -20.05
CA PRO A 120 -39.05 4.51 -18.62
C PRO A 120 -39.16 3.18 -17.85
N LYS A 121 -38.36 3.01 -16.79
CA LYS A 121 -38.54 1.88 -15.87
C LYS A 121 -39.91 1.98 -15.20
N PRO A 122 -40.68 0.88 -15.11
CA PRO A 122 -41.88 0.88 -14.28
C PRO A 122 -41.48 1.17 -12.83
N THR A 123 -42.27 2.02 -12.18
CA THR A 123 -42.10 2.42 -10.77
C THR A 123 -42.41 1.27 -9.83
#